data_AF-A0A949AL10-F1
#
_entry.id   AF-A0A949AL10-F1
#
_cell.length_a   1.000
_cell.length_b   1.000
_cell.length_c   1.000
_cell.angle_alpha   90.00
_cell.angle_beta   90.00
_cell.angle_gamma   90.00
#
_symmetry.space_group_name_H-M   'P 1'
#
loop_
_entity.id
_entity.type
_entity.pdbx_description
1 polymer ?
#
loop_
_entity_poly.entity_id
_entity_poly.type
_entity_poly.pdbx_seq_one_letter_code
_entity_poly.pdbx_strand_id
1 'polypeptide(L)'
;MINENSFLNKNQEKKMEKKRTKEVAQQELIEEFNLRKTSDFQLALQNGEIELAQEWLNYIMENKENFPQYEATWESWLSDRQKEIKLYQQLKNDGLLEEMEHRTKEVAQAELQKEFGFRDTKGFRLALEQGDINTAKNWLNYIVENKLKFPQYLVTWESWLSDRKQELAKAEK
;
A
#
# COMPACT_ATOMS: atom_id res chain seq x y z
N MET A 1 -32.66 -40.40 39.51
CA MET A 1 -31.44 -40.03 40.25
C MET A 1 -30.26 -40.75 39.62
N ILE A 2 -29.20 -39.99 39.27
CA ILE A 2 -27.79 -40.40 39.06
C ILE A 2 -27.56 -41.38 37.88
N ASN A 3 -27.20 -40.96 36.65
CA ASN A 3 -25.97 -40.33 36.15
C ASN A 3 -24.72 -41.20 36.30
N GLU A 4 -24.19 -41.75 35.20
CA GLU A 4 -22.77 -42.12 35.09
C GLU A 4 -22.33 -42.17 33.62
N ASN A 5 -21.98 -40.99 33.14
CA ASN A 5 -20.99 -40.81 32.08
C ASN A 5 -19.75 -41.63 32.41
N SER A 6 -19.47 -42.68 31.63
CA SER A 6 -18.18 -43.35 31.67
C SER A 6 -17.48 -43.22 30.32
N PHE A 7 -16.59 -42.23 30.29
CA PHE A 7 -15.23 -42.36 29.75
C PHE A 7 -15.11 -43.04 28.39
N LEU A 8 -15.16 -42.25 27.31
CA LEU A 8 -14.29 -42.40 26.13
C LEU A 8 -14.52 -41.23 25.16
N ASN A 9 -14.38 -40.00 25.65
CA ASN A 9 -14.11 -38.87 24.75
C ASN A 9 -13.03 -37.96 25.34
N LYS A 10 -11.96 -38.58 25.84
CA LYS A 10 -10.68 -37.91 26.03
C LYS A 10 -9.89 -38.08 24.73
N ASN A 11 -9.43 -36.97 24.17
CA ASN A 11 -8.46 -36.84 23.08
C ASN A 11 -9.00 -36.52 21.68
N GLN A 12 -10.17 -35.88 21.57
CA GLN A 12 -10.40 -34.93 20.46
C GLN A 12 -10.45 -33.47 20.93
N GLU A 13 -9.83 -33.18 22.08
CA GLU A 13 -9.18 -31.87 22.29
C GLU A 13 -7.92 -31.79 21.40
N LYS A 14 -8.11 -31.87 20.08
CA LYS A 14 -7.24 -31.09 19.21
C LYS A 14 -7.52 -29.66 19.63
N LYS A 15 -6.55 -29.03 20.30
CA LYS A 15 -6.41 -27.58 20.35
C LYS A 15 -6.54 -27.06 18.91
N MET A 16 -7.76 -26.80 18.46
CA MET A 16 -8.00 -25.84 17.41
C MET A 16 -7.77 -24.51 18.10
N GLU A 17 -6.50 -24.16 18.22
CA GLU A 17 -6.04 -22.80 18.42
C GLU A 17 -6.76 -22.02 17.31
N LYS A 18 -7.86 -21.34 17.67
CA LYS A 18 -8.68 -20.57 16.74
C LYS A 18 -7.75 -19.50 16.21
N LYS A 19 -7.14 -19.74 15.05
CA LYS A 19 -6.36 -18.72 14.34
C LYS A 19 -7.25 -17.48 14.28
N ARG A 20 -6.75 -16.38 14.84
CA ARG A 20 -7.44 -15.09 14.85
C ARG A 20 -7.89 -14.77 13.43
N THR A 21 -9.12 -14.30 13.24
CA THR A 21 -9.62 -14.00 11.89
C THR A 21 -9.11 -12.64 11.44
N LYS A 22 -9.06 -12.44 10.11
CA LYS A 22 -8.63 -11.15 9.52
C LYS A 22 -9.53 -10.01 9.96
N GLU A 23 -10.82 -10.27 10.12
CA GLU A 23 -11.82 -9.29 10.54
C GLU A 23 -11.54 -8.80 11.97
N VAL A 24 -11.23 -9.73 12.89
CA VAL A 24 -10.91 -9.38 14.29
C VAL A 24 -9.59 -8.62 14.38
N ALA A 25 -8.59 -9.00 13.58
CA ALA A 25 -7.33 -8.26 13.52
C ALA A 25 -7.50 -6.85 12.92
N GLN A 26 -8.35 -6.68 11.90
CA GLN A 26 -8.64 -5.35 11.34
C GLN A 26 -9.42 -4.46 12.32
N GLN A 27 -10.37 -5.02 13.06
CA GLN A 27 -11.16 -4.27 14.04
C GLN A 27 -10.27 -3.73 15.16
N GLU A 28 -9.30 -4.52 15.65
CA GLU A 28 -8.30 -4.07 16.61
C GLU A 28 -7.49 -2.89 16.09
N LEU A 29 -7.04 -2.92 14.83
CA LEU A 29 -6.30 -1.79 14.24
C LEU A 29 -7.15 -0.51 14.11
N ILE A 30 -8.47 -0.65 13.91
CA ILE A 30 -9.39 0.50 13.93
C ILE A 30 -9.52 1.06 15.34
N GLU A 31 -9.69 0.21 16.34
CA GLU A 31 -9.90 0.62 17.73
C GLU A 31 -8.66 1.30 18.32
N GLU A 32 -7.48 0.77 18.04
CA GLU A 32 -6.21 1.28 18.60
C GLU A 32 -5.65 2.49 17.83
N PHE A 33 -5.75 2.49 16.50
CA PHE A 33 -5.07 3.49 15.66
C PHE A 33 -5.99 4.29 14.74
N ASN A 34 -7.27 3.93 14.63
CA ASN A 34 -8.18 4.43 13.59
C ASN A 34 -7.66 4.19 12.15
N LEU A 35 -6.79 3.18 11.97
CA LEU A 35 -6.21 2.80 10.68
C LEU A 35 -6.58 1.36 10.33
N ARG A 36 -7.56 1.17 9.45
CA ARG A 36 -8.08 -0.16 9.13
C ARG A 36 -7.19 -0.95 8.19
N LYS A 37 -6.60 -0.26 7.22
CA LYS A 37 -5.92 -0.87 6.06
C LYS A 37 -4.80 0.03 5.53
N THR A 38 -4.06 -0.52 4.56
CA THR A 38 -2.92 0.16 3.92
C THR A 38 -3.26 1.53 3.34
N SER A 39 -4.47 1.75 2.81
CA SER A 39 -4.86 3.06 2.30
C SER A 39 -4.93 4.13 3.39
N ASP A 40 -5.35 3.73 4.59
CA ASP A 40 -5.52 4.66 5.72
C ASP A 40 -4.15 4.99 6.29
N PHE A 41 -3.27 3.99 6.40
CA PHE A 41 -1.84 4.18 6.69
C PHE A 41 -1.18 5.17 5.71
N GLN A 42 -1.40 5.00 4.41
CA GLN A 42 -0.85 5.91 3.40
C GLN A 42 -1.41 7.32 3.52
N LEU A 43 -2.69 7.46 3.90
CA LEU A 43 -3.30 8.76 4.14
C LEU A 43 -2.73 9.44 5.40
N ALA A 44 -2.51 8.68 6.48
CA ALA A 44 -1.86 9.19 7.70
C ALA A 44 -0.45 9.73 7.40
N LEU A 45 0.34 8.99 6.60
CA LEU A 45 1.65 9.45 6.15
C LEU A 45 1.58 10.77 5.37
N GLN A 46 0.62 10.89 4.46
CA GLN A 46 0.38 12.12 3.71
C GLN A 46 0.00 13.28 4.62
N ASN A 47 -0.87 13.04 5.60
CA ASN A 47 -1.29 14.05 6.58
C ASN A 47 -0.18 14.47 7.57
N GLY A 48 1.03 13.91 7.47
CA GLY A 48 2.12 14.19 8.39
C GLY A 48 2.02 13.45 9.72
N GLU A 49 1.04 12.55 9.88
CA GLU A 49 0.84 11.66 11.03
C GLU A 49 1.81 10.46 10.97
N ILE A 50 3.09 10.76 10.72
CA ILE A 50 4.14 9.76 10.51
C ILE A 50 4.37 8.94 11.78
N GLU A 51 4.32 9.59 12.94
CA GLU A 51 4.46 8.95 14.24
C GLU A 51 3.33 7.93 14.48
N LEU A 52 2.06 8.28 14.17
CA LEU A 52 0.92 7.35 14.22
C LEU A 52 1.11 6.15 13.29
N ALA A 53 1.55 6.39 12.05
CA ALA A 53 1.82 5.34 11.09
C ALA A 53 2.95 4.40 11.56
N GLN A 54 3.98 4.95 12.22
CA GLN A 54 5.08 4.18 12.79
C GLN A 54 4.63 3.32 13.98
N GLU A 55 3.79 3.85 14.86
CA GLU A 55 3.20 3.12 15.99
C GLU A 55 2.32 1.96 15.50
N TRP A 56 1.46 2.22 14.50
CA TRP A 56 0.64 1.19 13.86
C TRP A 56 1.50 0.06 13.27
N LEU A 57 2.60 0.40 12.60
CA LEU A 57 3.50 -0.61 12.03
C LEU A 57 4.20 -1.42 13.13
N ASN A 58 4.68 -0.75 14.18
CA ASN A 58 5.35 -1.39 15.32
C ASN A 58 4.40 -2.36 16.04
N TYR A 59 3.16 -1.95 16.27
CA TYR A 59 2.15 -2.81 16.89
C TYR A 59 1.92 -4.10 16.10
N ILE A 60 1.83 -4.00 14.77
CA ILE A 60 1.71 -5.18 13.90
C ILE A 60 2.95 -6.06 13.98
N MET A 61 4.15 -5.48 14.03
CA MET A 61 5.40 -6.22 14.17
C MET A 61 5.48 -6.97 15.49
N GLU A 62 5.14 -6.32 16.60
CA GLU A 62 5.16 -6.89 17.95
C GLU A 62 4.11 -8.00 18.12
N ASN A 63 3.00 -7.91 17.39
CA ASN A 63 1.89 -8.85 17.44
C ASN A 63 1.73 -9.64 16.13
N LYS A 64 2.84 -9.93 15.43
CA LYS A 64 2.85 -10.55 14.08
C LYS A 64 1.88 -11.74 13.92
N GLU A 65 1.83 -12.62 14.91
CA GLU A 65 1.01 -13.84 14.89
C GLU A 65 -0.51 -13.54 14.87
N ASN A 66 -0.92 -12.34 15.31
CA ASN A 66 -2.31 -11.88 15.30
C ASN A 66 -2.77 -11.32 13.95
N PHE A 67 -1.86 -11.15 12.98
CA PHE A 67 -2.13 -10.50 11.70
C PHE A 67 -1.97 -11.46 10.50
N PRO A 68 -2.84 -12.49 10.39
CA PRO A 68 -2.75 -13.49 9.32
C PRO A 68 -2.93 -12.90 7.91
N GLN A 69 -3.47 -11.69 7.78
CA GLN A 69 -3.57 -11.00 6.50
C GLN A 69 -2.20 -10.67 5.86
N TYR A 70 -1.13 -10.62 6.65
CA TYR A 70 0.22 -10.29 6.17
C TYR A 70 1.16 -11.49 6.13
N GLU A 71 0.76 -12.65 6.70
CA GLU A 71 1.61 -13.84 6.88
C GLU A 71 2.31 -14.28 5.57
N ALA A 72 1.55 -14.38 4.48
CA ALA A 72 2.05 -14.84 3.19
C ALA A 72 3.05 -13.87 2.51
N THR A 73 3.05 -12.60 2.90
CA THR A 73 3.85 -11.54 2.27
C THR A 73 4.62 -10.72 3.31
N TRP A 74 4.92 -11.31 4.47
CA TRP A 74 5.38 -10.55 5.64
C TRP A 74 6.61 -9.68 5.35
N GLU A 75 7.65 -10.28 4.79
CA GLU A 75 8.93 -9.59 4.52
C GLU A 75 8.78 -8.46 3.51
N SER A 76 8.08 -8.69 2.38
CA SER A 76 7.88 -7.67 1.37
C SER A 76 6.94 -6.57 1.85
N TRP A 77 5.85 -6.94 2.52
CA TRP A 77 4.90 -5.99 3.10
C TRP A 77 5.59 -5.07 4.12
N LEU A 78 6.34 -5.65 5.06
CA LEU A 78 7.05 -4.90 6.09
C LEU A 78 8.10 -3.97 5.48
N SER A 79 8.90 -4.48 4.54
CA SER A 79 9.88 -3.66 3.82
C SER A 79 9.24 -2.47 3.11
N ASP A 80 8.09 -2.67 2.46
CA ASP A 80 7.37 -1.60 1.79
C ASP A 80 6.84 -0.55 2.77
N ARG A 81 6.33 -0.95 3.94
CA ARG A 81 5.86 0.00 4.98
C ARG A 81 7.01 0.83 5.55
N GLN A 82 8.15 0.20 5.83
CA GLN A 82 9.34 0.87 6.35
C GLN A 82 9.91 1.87 5.32
N LYS A 83 9.95 1.50 4.04
CA LYS A 83 10.37 2.41 2.96
C LYS A 83 9.44 3.62 2.83
N GLU A 84 8.13 3.40 2.94
CA GLU A 84 7.17 4.50 2.94
C GLU A 84 7.38 5.45 4.11
N ILE A 85 7.48 4.95 5.35
CA ILE A 85 7.74 5.81 6.52
C ILE A 85 9.02 6.63 6.30
N LYS A 86 10.12 5.98 5.86
CA LYS A 86 11.39 6.67 5.61
C LYS A 86 11.25 7.78 4.55
N LEU A 87 10.52 7.50 3.46
CA LEU A 87 10.25 8.48 2.42
C LEU A 87 9.48 9.68 2.97
N TYR A 88 8.40 9.47 3.72
CA TYR A 88 7.60 10.56 4.25
C TYR A 88 8.33 11.36 5.33
N GLN A 89 9.21 10.72 6.11
CA GLN A 89 10.14 11.44 7.00
C GLN A 89 11.07 12.36 6.21
N GLN A 90 11.61 11.90 5.07
CA GLN A 90 12.42 12.74 4.20
C GLN A 90 11.62 13.91 3.62
N LEU A 91 10.42 13.64 3.10
CA LEU A 91 9.54 14.70 2.58
C LEU A 91 9.17 15.74 3.64
N LYS A 92 8.92 15.31 4.89
CA LYS A 92 8.69 16.21 6.03
C LYS A 92 9.91 17.07 6.33
N ASN A 93 11.10 16.47 6.37
CA ASN A 93 12.35 17.18 6.63
C ASN A 93 12.72 18.17 5.51
N ASP A 94 12.38 17.85 4.27
CA ASP A 94 12.63 18.69 3.10
C ASP A 94 11.55 19.77 2.90
N GLY A 95 10.51 19.82 3.75
CA GLY A 95 9.37 20.74 3.65
C GLY A 95 8.38 20.42 2.52
N LEU A 96 8.66 19.39 1.71
CA LEU A 96 7.84 19.00 0.56
C LEU A 96 6.53 18.31 0.94
N LEU A 97 6.43 17.79 2.17
CA LEU A 97 5.20 17.15 2.62
C LEU A 97 4.04 18.14 2.72
N GLU A 98 4.30 19.40 3.11
CA GLU A 98 3.28 20.44 3.20
C GLU A 98 2.76 20.90 1.83
N GLU A 99 3.57 20.72 0.78
CA GLU A 99 3.19 21.02 -0.61
C GLU A 99 2.41 19.88 -1.26
N MET A 100 2.35 18.72 -0.61
CA MET A 100 1.74 17.52 -1.16
C MET A 100 0.20 17.61 -1.09
N GLU A 101 -0.46 17.35 -2.21
CA GLU A 101 -1.91 17.19 -2.22
C GLU A 101 -2.28 15.83 -1.60
N HIS A 102 -2.91 15.84 -0.43
CA HIS A 102 -3.31 14.61 0.25
C HIS A 102 -4.45 13.92 -0.52
N ARG A 103 -4.17 12.77 -1.11
CA ARG A 103 -5.14 12.00 -1.90
C ARG A 103 -4.81 10.52 -1.93
N THR A 104 -5.86 9.71 -2.11
CA THR A 104 -5.68 8.28 -2.28
C THR A 104 -5.17 7.96 -3.68
N LYS A 105 -4.55 6.79 -3.83
CA LYS A 105 -4.15 6.26 -5.13
C LYS A 105 -5.33 6.19 -6.10
N GLU A 106 -6.52 5.83 -5.63
CA GLU A 106 -7.71 5.70 -6.48
C GLU A 106 -8.10 7.05 -7.08
N VAL A 107 -8.01 8.13 -6.30
CA VAL A 107 -8.28 9.49 -6.78
C VAL A 107 -7.22 9.92 -7.78
N ALA A 108 -5.94 9.63 -7.54
CA ALA A 108 -4.85 9.89 -8.49
C ALA A 108 -5.02 9.10 -9.80
N GLN A 109 -5.44 7.84 -9.72
CA GLN A 109 -5.69 6.98 -10.87
C GLN A 109 -6.91 7.41 -11.69
N ALA A 110 -7.98 7.87 -11.02
CA ALA A 110 -9.17 8.38 -11.70
C ALA A 110 -8.87 9.63 -12.53
N GLU A 111 -8.01 10.51 -12.03
CA GLU A 111 -7.52 11.67 -12.78
C GLU A 111 -6.76 11.25 -14.03
N LEU A 112 -5.78 10.35 -13.91
CA LEU A 112 -5.03 9.84 -15.07
C LEU A 112 -5.95 9.18 -16.10
N GLN A 113 -6.93 8.40 -15.66
CA GLN A 113 -7.93 7.78 -16.54
C GLN A 113 -8.74 8.81 -17.32
N LYS A 114 -9.13 9.91 -16.66
CA LYS A 114 -9.94 10.96 -17.25
C LYS A 114 -9.15 11.78 -18.26
N GLU A 115 -7.92 12.14 -17.93
CA GLU A 115 -7.07 13.02 -18.76
C GLU A 115 -6.41 12.29 -19.92
N PHE A 116 -6.00 11.03 -19.75
CA PHE A 116 -5.18 10.31 -20.74
C PHE A 116 -5.81 9.00 -21.24
N GLY A 117 -6.99 8.62 -20.74
CA GLY A 117 -7.65 7.38 -21.14
C GLY A 117 -7.09 6.12 -20.48
N PHE A 118 -6.08 6.24 -19.61
CA PHE A 118 -5.58 5.13 -18.79
C PHE A 118 -4.99 5.58 -17.46
N ARG A 119 -5.15 4.72 -16.45
CA ARG A 119 -4.89 5.06 -15.05
C ARG A 119 -3.53 4.66 -14.48
N ASP A 120 -2.77 3.84 -15.20
CA ASP A 120 -1.58 3.22 -14.65
C ASP A 120 -0.54 2.83 -15.70
N THR A 121 0.57 2.29 -15.20
CA THR A 121 1.71 1.82 -15.96
C THR A 121 1.37 0.74 -16.99
N LYS A 122 0.33 -0.09 -16.76
CA LYS A 122 -0.08 -1.10 -17.74
C LYS A 122 -0.75 -0.43 -18.93
N GLY A 123 -1.62 0.56 -18.69
CA GLY A 123 -2.21 1.37 -19.75
C GLY A 123 -1.18 2.15 -20.54
N PHE A 124 -0.17 2.72 -19.86
CA PHE A 124 0.97 3.36 -20.52
C PHE A 124 1.68 2.41 -21.50
N ARG A 125 2.02 1.18 -21.06
CA ARG A 125 2.68 0.19 -21.93
C ARG A 125 1.79 -0.21 -23.11
N LEU A 126 0.49 -0.38 -22.87
CA LEU A 126 -0.46 -0.71 -23.94
C LEU A 126 -0.54 0.42 -24.98
N ALA A 127 -0.54 1.68 -24.55
CA ALA A 127 -0.50 2.82 -25.46
C ALA A 127 0.77 2.80 -26.34
N LEU A 128 1.93 2.49 -25.75
CA LEU A 128 3.17 2.31 -26.51
C LEU A 128 3.07 1.16 -27.53
N GLU A 129 2.53 0.01 -27.13
CA GLU A 129 2.33 -1.16 -28.01
C GLU A 129 1.37 -0.88 -29.17
N GLN A 130 0.37 -0.01 -28.95
CA GLN A 130 -0.61 0.39 -29.96
C GLN A 130 -0.14 1.55 -30.84
N GLY A 131 1.06 2.10 -30.58
CA GLY A 131 1.61 3.24 -31.32
C GLY A 131 1.05 4.60 -30.92
N ASP A 132 0.30 4.69 -29.80
CA ASP A 132 -0.15 5.96 -29.24
C ASP A 132 0.94 6.60 -28.35
N ILE A 133 2.06 6.92 -29.01
CA ILE A 133 3.27 7.42 -28.36
C ILE A 133 3.04 8.80 -27.74
N ASN A 134 2.24 9.64 -28.38
CA ASN A 134 1.99 11.01 -27.92
C ASN A 134 1.19 11.01 -26.60
N THR A 135 0.13 10.20 -26.50
CA THR A 135 -0.63 10.08 -25.24
C THR A 135 0.22 9.48 -24.13
N ALA A 136 1.01 8.44 -24.43
CA ALA A 136 1.93 7.83 -23.46
C ALA A 136 2.97 8.83 -22.94
N LYS A 137 3.53 9.66 -23.82
CA LYS A 137 4.48 10.72 -23.49
C LYS A 137 3.85 11.80 -22.62
N ASN A 138 2.67 12.28 -23.00
CA ASN A 138 1.94 13.30 -22.23
C ASN A 138 1.59 12.80 -20.83
N TRP A 139 1.14 11.54 -20.71
CA TRP A 139 0.89 10.90 -19.43
C TRP A 139 2.14 10.86 -18.54
N LEU A 140 3.29 10.45 -19.10
CA LEU A 140 4.55 10.38 -18.36
C LEU A 140 5.01 11.77 -17.89
N ASN A 141 4.96 12.77 -18.79
CA ASN A 141 5.33 14.13 -18.47
C ASN A 141 4.44 14.72 -17.37
N TYR A 142 3.14 14.48 -17.45
CA TYR A 142 2.19 14.95 -16.44
C TYR A 142 2.53 14.44 -15.03
N ILE A 143 2.88 13.16 -14.92
CA ILE A 143 3.29 12.56 -13.65
C ILE A 143 4.62 13.14 -13.16
N VAL A 144 5.57 13.40 -14.06
CA VAL A 144 6.86 14.04 -13.72
C VAL A 144 6.66 15.45 -13.18
N GLU A 145 5.83 16.25 -13.84
CA GLU A 145 5.52 17.63 -13.44
C GLU A 145 4.72 17.70 -12.14
N ASN A 146 3.87 16.71 -11.88
CA ASN A 146 3.01 16.65 -10.70
C ASN A 146 3.43 15.52 -9.75
N LYS A 147 4.73 15.24 -9.62
CA LYS A 147 5.30 14.11 -8.87
C LYS A 147 4.61 13.86 -7.52
N LEU A 148 4.42 14.90 -6.72
CA LEU A 148 3.84 14.80 -5.37
C LEU A 148 2.35 14.44 -5.36
N LYS A 149 1.61 14.62 -6.46
CA LYS A 149 0.20 14.20 -6.58
C LYS A 149 0.03 12.70 -6.81
N PHE A 150 1.12 11.98 -7.05
CA PHE A 150 1.12 10.56 -7.38
C PHE A 150 1.86 9.72 -6.34
N PRO A 151 1.31 9.60 -5.11
CA PRO A 151 1.96 8.90 -4.00
C PRO A 151 2.36 7.46 -4.34
N GLN A 152 1.61 6.81 -5.23
CA GLN A 152 1.86 5.43 -5.66
C GLN A 152 3.20 5.21 -6.38
N TYR A 153 3.87 6.28 -6.84
CA TYR A 153 5.15 6.19 -7.54
C TYR A 153 6.33 6.72 -6.71
N LEU A 154 6.07 7.39 -5.58
CA LEU A 154 7.13 8.10 -4.85
C LEU A 154 8.21 7.16 -4.29
N VAL A 155 7.80 6.02 -3.72
CA VAL A 155 8.71 5.05 -3.09
C VAL A 155 9.73 4.48 -4.07
N THR A 156 9.33 4.30 -5.33
CA THR A 156 10.13 3.72 -6.39
C THR A 156 10.44 4.73 -7.48
N TRP A 157 10.39 6.03 -7.17
CA TRP A 157 10.38 7.10 -8.17
C TRP A 157 11.51 6.98 -9.20
N GLU A 158 12.75 6.83 -8.74
CA GLU A 158 13.93 6.79 -9.60
C GLU A 158 13.92 5.59 -10.56
N SER A 159 13.66 4.38 -10.04
CA SER A 159 13.60 3.17 -10.87
C SER A 159 12.39 3.19 -11.80
N TRP A 160 11.23 3.58 -11.28
CA TRP A 160 10.00 3.70 -12.05
C TRP A 160 10.17 4.66 -13.23
N LEU A 161 10.70 5.87 -12.97
CA LEU A 161 10.90 6.89 -14.00
C LEU A 161 11.94 6.46 -15.02
N SER A 162 13.05 5.86 -14.58
CA SER A 162 14.06 5.29 -15.49
C SER A 162 13.44 4.28 -16.44
N ASP A 163 12.68 3.32 -15.92
CA ASP A 163 12.03 2.30 -16.75
C ASP A 163 11.03 2.92 -17.74
N ARG A 164 10.20 3.88 -17.30
CA ARG A 164 9.22 4.54 -18.17
C ARG A 164 9.90 5.31 -19.30
N LYS A 165 10.98 6.03 -19.02
CA LYS A 165 11.78 6.75 -20.02
C LYS A 165 12.41 5.79 -21.03
N GLN A 166 12.94 4.66 -20.58
CA GLN A 166 13.51 3.65 -21.47
C GLN A 166 12.46 3.00 -22.38
N GLU A 167 11.28 2.69 -21.85
CA GLU A 167 10.18 2.14 -22.64
C GLU A 167 9.70 3.12 -23.70
N LEU A 168 9.52 4.40 -23.35
CA LEU A 168 9.16 5.45 -24.30
C LEU A 168 10.22 5.61 -25.40
N ALA A 169 11.50 5.70 -25.02
CA ALA A 169 12.60 5.82 -25.97
C ALA A 169 12.78 4.60 -26.89
N LYS A 170 12.29 3.42 -26.49
CA LYS A 170 12.25 2.23 -27.35
C LYS A 170 11.10 2.29 -28.35
N ALA A 171 9.96 2.86 -27.96
CA ALA A 171 8.78 2.97 -28.80
C ALA A 171 8.85 4.15 -29.79
N GLU A 172 9.67 5.17 -29.51
CA GLU A 172 9.97 6.29 -30.43
C GLU A 172 10.95 5.92 -31.56
N LYS A 173 11.53 4.71 -31.55
CA LYS A 173 12.47 4.22 -32.57
C LYS A 173 11.76 3.47 -33.69
#